data_AF-A0A945JPR9-F1
#
_entry.id   AF-A0A945JPR9-F1
#
_cell.length_a   1.000
_cell.length_b   1.000
_cell.length_c   1.000
_cell.angle_alpha   90.00
_cell.angle_beta   90.00
_cell.angle_gamma   90.00
#
_symmetry.space_group_name_H-M   'P 1'
#
loop_
_entity.id
_entity.type
_entity.pdbx_description
1 polymer ?
#
loop_
_entity_poly.entity_id
_entity_poly.type
_entity_poly.pdbx_seq_one_letter_code
_entity_poly.pdbx_strand_id
1 'polypeptide(L)' 'MDVSVTARYDSLKDRVIIITGAGQGIGRGYAHHFAAQGAIPVI' A
#
# COMPACT_ATOMS: atom_id res chain seq x y z
N MET A 1 12.89 -0.07 -3.20
CA MET A 1 12.04 -1.01 -3.95
C MET A 1 11.37 -0.18 -5.01
N ASP A 2 11.67 -0.42 -6.28
CA ASP A 2 10.90 0.17 -7.36
C ASP A 2 9.55 -0.55 -7.40
N VAL A 3 8.48 0.15 -7.02
CA VAL A 3 7.13 -0.43 -7.01
C VAL A 3 6.46 0.03 -8.29
N SER A 4 6.52 -0.80 -9.33
CA SER A 4 5.80 -0.54 -10.57
C SER A 4 4.29 -0.51 -10.28
N VAL A 5 3.69 0.67 -10.38
CA VAL A 5 2.27 0.87 -10.07
C VAL A 5 1.41 0.30 -11.22
N THR A 6 0.93 -0.92 -11.05
CA THR A 6 0.07 -1.61 -12.04
C THR A 6 -1.43 -1.32 -11.90
N ALA A 7 -1.85 -0.77 -10.75
CA ALA A 7 -3.23 -0.37 -10.48
C ALA A 7 -3.26 0.93 -9.66
N ARG A 8 -4.17 1.85 -10.01
CA ARG A 8 -4.34 3.16 -9.37
C ARG A 8 -5.60 3.21 -8.50
N TYR A 9 -5.47 3.79 -7.31
CA TYR A 9 -6.53 3.91 -6.32
C TYR A 9 -6.62 5.35 -5.79
N ASP A 10 -7.00 6.29 -6.65
CA ASP A 10 -7.04 7.72 -6.30
C ASP A 10 -7.95 8.02 -5.10
N SER A 11 -9.00 7.22 -4.90
CA SER A 11 -9.92 7.34 -3.75
C SER A 11 -9.31 6.95 -2.40
N LEU A 12 -8.14 6.32 -2.39
CA LEU A 12 -7.43 5.91 -1.17
C LEU A 12 -6.37 6.93 -0.73
N LYS A 13 -6.13 7.97 -1.52
CA LYS A 13 -5.21 9.04 -1.12
C LYS A 13 -5.66 9.68 0.20
N ASP A 14 -4.71 9.87 1.11
CA ASP A 14 -4.91 10.43 2.45
C ASP A 14 -5.86 9.59 3.34
N ARG A 15 -6.15 8.33 2.95
CA ARG A 15 -6.97 7.40 3.73
C ARG A 15 -6.11 6.45 4.54
N VAL A 16 -6.58 6.12 5.74
CA VAL A 16 -6.01 5.05 6.56
C VAL A 16 -6.55 3.71 6.09
N ILE A 17 -5.65 2.74 5.88
CA ILE A 17 -6.00 1.37 5.47
C ILE A 17 -5.33 0.34 6.39
N ILE A 18 -6.01 -0.76 6.69
CA ILE A 18 -5.44 -1.87 7.47
C ILE A 18 -4.99 -2.96 6.50
N ILE A 19 -3.75 -3.41 6.64
CA ILE A 19 -3.20 -4.52 5.85
C ILE A 19 -2.66 -5.56 6.81
N THR A 20 -3.35 -6.69 6.94
CA THR A 20 -2.89 -7.80 7.79
C THR A 20 -1.71 -8.52 7.13
N GLY A 21 -0.79 -9.05 7.95
CA GLY A 21 0.38 -9.79 7.45
C GLY A 21 1.37 -8.94 6.64
N ALA A 22 1.38 -7.62 6.83
CA ALA A 22 2.18 -6.70 6.04
C ALA A 22 3.68 -6.63 6.41
N GLY A 23 4.12 -7.40 7.41
CA GLY A 23 5.53 -7.47 7.79
C GLY A 23 6.44 -8.08 6.70
N GLN A 24 5.91 -8.93 5.81
CA GLN A 24 6.70 -9.62 4.78
C GLN A 24 5.88 -10.07 3.57
N GLY A 25 6.57 -10.58 2.54
CA GLY A 25 5.96 -11.16 1.35
C GLY A 25 4.97 -10.24 0.65
N ILE A 26 3.81 -10.78 0.28
CA ILE A 26 2.78 -10.07 -0.49
C ILE A 26 2.20 -8.90 0.31
N GLY A 27 1.98 -9.05 1.61
CA GLY A 27 1.45 -7.98 2.46
C GLY A 27 2.36 -6.75 2.49
N ARG A 28 3.68 -6.96 2.57
CA ARG A 28 4.68 -5.88 2.47
C ARG A 28 4.66 -5.20 1.10
N GLY A 29 4.46 -5.97 0.04
CA GLY A 29 4.28 -5.44 -1.32
C GLY A 29 3.07 -4.51 -1.41
N TYR A 30 1.93 -4.93 -0.89
CA TYR A 30 0.72 -4.09 -0.84
C TYR A 30 0.94 -2.82 -0.01
N ALA A 31 1.54 -2.92 1.18
CA ALA A 31 1.82 -1.74 2.00
C ALA A 31 2.65 -0.70 1.25
N HIS A 32 3.71 -1.12 0.55
CA HIS A 32 4.52 -0.21 -0.27
C HIS A 32 3.77 0.34 -1.49
N HIS A 33 2.98 -0.48 -2.19
CA HIS A 33 2.20 -0.06 -3.36
C HIS A 33 1.14 1.00 -3.01
N PHE A 34 0.39 0.80 -1.92
CA PHE A 34 -0.62 1.75 -1.49
C PHE A 34 -0.02 3.01 -0.86
N ALA A 35 1.08 2.89 -0.09
CA ALA A 35 1.80 4.05 0.43
C ALA A 35 2.36 4.93 -0.70
N ALA A 36 2.88 4.34 -1.78
CA ALA A 36 3.36 5.07 -2.96
C ALA A 36 2.25 5.89 -3.65
N GLN A 37 0.97 5.57 -3.40
CA GLN A 37 -0.19 6.29 -3.93
C GLN A 37 -0.81 7.25 -2.92
N GLY A 38 -0.20 7.44 -1.75
CA GLY A 38 -0.64 8.38 -0.73
C GLY A 38 -1.63 7.84 0.29
N ALA A 39 -1.88 6.52 0.33
CA ALA A 39 -2.59 5.92 1.45
C ALA A 39 -1.68 5.83 2.69
N ILE A 40 -2.28 5.65 3.86
CA ILE A 40 -1.59 5.49 5.15
C ILE A 40 -1.83 4.06 5.67
N PRO A 41 -0.93 3.10 5.41
CA PRO A 41 -1.09 1.73 5.85
C PRO A 41 -0.84 1.58 7.35
N VAL A 42 -1.71 0.83 8.01
CA VAL A 42 -1.47 0.22 9.33
C VAL A 42 -1.13 -1.24 9.06
N ILE A 43 0.10 -1.62 9.40
CA ILE A 43 0.74 -2.90 9.06
C ILE A 43 0.86 -3.85 10.25
#